data_AF-A0A016V0Q5-F1
#
_entry.id   AF-A0A016V0Q5-F1
#
_cell.length_a   1.000
_cell.length_b   1.000
_cell.length_c   1.000
_cell.angle_alpha   90.00
_cell.angle_beta   90.00
_cell.angle_gamma   90.00
#
_symmetry.space_group_name_H-M   'P 1'
#
loop_
_entity.id
_entity.type
_entity.pdbx_description
1 polymer ?
#
loop_
_entity_poly.entity_id
_entity_poly.type
_entity_poly.pdbx_seq_one_letter_code
_entity_poly.pdbx_strand_id
1 'polypeptide(L)'
;MSESPNLLKEDATQSPVPPQLFVGIDRTYTVLWYSFLSTSSLILHMFFIFARGLLLSEIRLMLAAILIFHFVVVILSNTDLLGVRWLDSLMSWMIMSSRNPYVYWVFNSLCNYVVALVNLAAYSILIALLWRRKLISFTRSNEIKMTLQVLCMVTCEVLFFIFWEFGLPEKFGAWNLVIEETTNLLFFDVLVLPYLIFNKRIHQEIRAIGKYSLRSLLSPQSSKIRGKHNPKGCWRWKKSVSII
;
A
#
# COMPACT_ATOMS: atom_id res chain seq x y z
N MET A 1 -23.08 24.78 -67.05
CA MET A 1 -21.98 25.31 -66.22
C MET A 1 -22.64 25.82 -64.94
N SER A 2 -22.73 24.96 -63.93
CA SER A 2 -23.34 25.28 -62.63
C SER A 2 -22.36 24.80 -61.58
N GLU A 3 -21.79 25.75 -60.85
CA GLU A 3 -20.80 25.55 -59.82
C GLU A 3 -21.40 24.80 -58.63
N SER A 4 -20.69 23.78 -58.17
CA SER A 4 -20.81 23.27 -56.81
C SER A 4 -19.41 23.29 -56.22
N PRO A 5 -19.17 24.10 -55.17
CA PRO A 5 -18.47 23.55 -54.01
C PRO A 5 -18.85 24.27 -52.70
N ASN A 6 -19.68 23.64 -51.87
CA ASN A 6 -19.65 23.84 -50.41
C ASN A 6 -19.22 22.49 -49.83
N LEU A 7 -17.95 22.10 -49.95
CA LEU A 7 -16.87 22.47 -49.03
C LEU A 7 -17.25 22.15 -47.58
N LEU A 8 -17.26 20.84 -47.32
CA LEU A 8 -16.80 20.19 -46.10
C LEU A 8 -16.19 21.15 -45.08
N LYS A 9 -17.03 21.55 -44.12
CA LYS A 9 -16.54 21.98 -42.81
C LYS A 9 -16.20 20.71 -42.04
N GLU A 10 -15.08 20.09 -42.43
CA GLU A 10 -14.41 19.10 -41.60
C GLU A 10 -14.05 19.79 -40.30
N ASP A 11 -14.76 19.44 -39.23
CA ASP A 11 -14.40 19.75 -37.83
C ASP A 11 -13.11 18.98 -37.48
N ALA A 12 -12.01 19.41 -38.09
CA ALA A 12 -10.66 18.88 -37.92
C ALA A 12 -10.07 19.36 -36.59
N THR A 13 -10.70 18.99 -35.47
CA THR A 13 -10.06 19.03 -34.14
C THR A 13 -10.63 17.99 -33.16
N GLN A 14 -11.49 17.06 -33.60
CA GLN A 14 -11.71 15.85 -32.83
C GLN A 14 -10.53 14.91 -33.03
N SER A 15 -9.52 15.08 -32.18
CA SER A 15 -8.47 14.09 -31.97
C SER A 15 -9.13 12.72 -31.84
N PRO A 16 -8.75 11.71 -32.67
CA PRO A 16 -9.41 10.42 -32.69
C PRO A 16 -9.52 9.89 -31.27
N VAL A 17 -10.76 9.67 -30.83
CA VAL A 17 -11.02 9.11 -29.50
C VAL A 17 -10.26 7.79 -29.46
N PRO A 18 -9.31 7.61 -28.52
CA PRO A 18 -8.54 6.38 -28.48
C PRO A 18 -9.51 5.20 -28.38
N PRO A 19 -9.30 4.12 -29.16
CA PRO A 19 -10.19 2.98 -29.17
C PRO A 19 -10.40 2.53 -27.72
N GLN A 20 -11.66 2.29 -27.36
CA GLN A 20 -12.01 1.85 -26.01
C GLN A 20 -11.27 0.53 -25.74
N LEU A 21 -10.17 0.63 -25.00
CA LEU A 21 -9.15 -0.42 -24.90
C LEU A 21 -9.64 -1.67 -24.16
N PHE A 22 -10.77 -1.55 -23.47
CA PHE A 22 -11.51 -2.66 -22.90
C PHE A 22 -12.94 -2.56 -23.40
N VAL A 23 -13.50 -3.62 -23.96
CA VAL A 23 -14.94 -3.72 -24.27
C VAL A 23 -15.43 -5.06 -23.74
N GLY A 24 -16.54 -5.06 -23.00
CA GLY A 24 -17.15 -6.29 -22.50
C GLY A 24 -16.49 -6.87 -21.24
N ILE A 25 -16.31 -8.19 -21.24
CA ILE A 25 -15.99 -9.02 -20.07
C ILE A 25 -14.66 -8.66 -19.41
N ASP A 26 -13.67 -8.20 -20.18
CA ASP A 26 -12.33 -7.86 -19.68
C ASP A 26 -12.33 -6.63 -18.75
N ARG A 27 -13.29 -5.71 -18.90
CA ARG A 27 -13.50 -4.59 -17.96
C ARG A 27 -13.87 -5.11 -16.59
N THR A 28 -14.83 -6.03 -16.55
CA THR A 28 -15.37 -6.55 -15.29
C THR A 28 -14.30 -7.30 -14.50
N TYR A 29 -13.48 -8.11 -15.17
CA TYR A 29 -12.38 -8.81 -14.50
C TYR A 29 -11.30 -7.86 -13.99
N THR A 30 -10.93 -6.84 -14.77
CA THR A 30 -9.95 -5.84 -14.35
C THR A 30 -10.42 -5.07 -13.12
N VAL A 31 -11.69 -4.65 -13.10
CA VAL A 31 -12.30 -3.93 -11.96
C VAL A 31 -12.41 -4.83 -10.73
N LEU A 32 -12.84 -6.09 -10.89
CA LEU A 32 -12.92 -7.04 -9.79
C LEU A 32 -11.54 -7.34 -9.20
N TRP A 33 -10.53 -7.51 -10.05
CA TRP A 33 -9.16 -7.76 -9.65
C TRP A 33 -8.57 -6.56 -8.90
N TYR A 34 -8.75 -5.36 -9.42
CA TYR A 34 -8.28 -4.13 -8.77
C TYR A 34 -8.98 -3.91 -7.41
N SER A 35 -10.30 -4.09 -7.35
CA SER A 35 -11.06 -4.00 -6.10
C SER A 35 -10.57 -5.03 -5.07
N PHE A 36 -10.25 -6.26 -5.50
CA PHE A 36 -9.70 -7.29 -4.64
C PHE A 36 -8.31 -6.95 -4.11
N LEU A 37 -7.39 -6.49 -4.96
CA LEU A 37 -6.04 -6.11 -4.54
C LEU A 37 -6.06 -4.88 -3.61
N SER A 38 -6.83 -3.85 -3.97
CA SER A 38 -6.97 -2.63 -3.17
C SER A 38 -7.57 -2.92 -1.79
N THR A 39 -8.63 -3.73 -1.72
CA THR A 39 -9.23 -4.11 -0.43
C THR A 39 -8.28 -4.96 0.42
N SER A 40 -7.55 -5.89 -0.21
CA SER A 40 -6.56 -6.72 0.49
C SER A 40 -5.42 -5.88 1.07
N SER A 41 -4.88 -4.94 0.29
CA SER A 41 -3.80 -4.06 0.76
C SER A 41 -4.28 -3.13 1.87
N LEU A 42 -5.50 -2.59 1.78
CA LEU A 42 -6.09 -1.74 2.81
C LEU A 42 -6.31 -2.50 4.12
N ILE A 43 -6.83 -3.74 4.05
CA ILE A 43 -6.99 -4.60 5.23
C ILE A 43 -5.63 -4.87 5.89
N LEU A 44 -4.60 -5.13 5.08
CA LEU A 44 -3.25 -5.41 5.57
C LEU A 44 -2.62 -4.19 6.26
N HIS A 45 -2.80 -2.99 5.71
CA HIS A 45 -2.35 -1.74 6.33
C HIS A 45 -3.11 -1.42 7.62
N MET A 46 -4.44 -1.59 7.62
CA MET A 46 -5.26 -1.39 8.83
C MET A 46 -4.87 -2.37 9.93
N PHE A 47 -4.61 -3.63 9.58
CA PHE A 47 -4.09 -4.61 10.52
C PHE A 47 -2.73 -4.21 11.09
N PHE A 48 -1.81 -3.71 10.25
CA PHE A 48 -0.49 -3.26 10.69
C PHE A 48 -0.56 -2.05 11.64
N ILE A 49 -1.39 -1.05 11.31
CA ILE A 49 -1.63 0.12 12.16
C ILE A 49 -2.17 -0.31 13.52
N PHE A 50 -3.13 -1.24 13.54
CA PHE A 50 -3.72 -1.76 14.77
C PHE A 50 -2.72 -2.57 15.60
N ALA A 51 -1.95 -3.45 14.96
CA ALA A 51 -0.93 -4.29 15.62
C ALA A 51 0.21 -3.48 16.24
N ARG A 52 0.48 -2.28 15.73
CA ARG A 52 1.57 -1.43 16.22
C ARG A 52 1.19 -0.61 17.46
N GLY A 53 -0.08 -0.57 17.85
CA GLY A 53 -0.55 0.09 19.07
C GLY A 53 -0.22 1.59 19.14
N LEU A 54 -0.12 2.23 17.97
CA LEU A 54 0.22 3.65 17.84
C LEU A 54 -0.81 4.52 18.59
N LEU A 55 -0.30 5.56 19.28
CA LEU A 55 -1.14 6.50 20.00
C LEU A 55 -2.11 7.22 19.05
N LEU A 56 -3.37 7.34 19.46
CA LEU A 56 -4.45 7.90 18.65
C LEU A 56 -4.12 9.30 18.09
N SER A 57 -3.29 10.09 18.79
CA SER A 57 -2.85 11.42 18.38
C SER A 57 -1.90 11.41 17.18
N GLU A 58 -0.96 10.46 17.14
CA GLU A 58 0.02 10.35 16.05
C GLU A 58 -0.65 9.85 14.77
N ILE A 59 -1.59 8.90 14.90
CA ILE A 59 -2.41 8.41 13.77
C ILE A 59 -3.25 9.55 13.19
N ARG A 60 -3.88 10.39 14.02
CA ARG A 60 -4.66 11.54 13.56
C ARG A 60 -3.83 12.54 12.78
N LEU A 61 -2.62 12.84 13.23
CA LEU A 61 -1.71 13.75 12.52
C LEU A 61 -1.27 13.18 11.17
N MET A 62 -0.84 11.92 11.13
CA MET A 62 -0.47 11.24 9.88
C MET A 62 -1.65 11.18 8.90
N LEU A 63 -2.85 10.83 9.38
CA LEU A 63 -4.05 10.77 8.55
C LEU A 63 -4.42 12.15 8.00
N ALA A 64 -4.34 13.20 8.82
CA ALA A 64 -4.57 14.57 8.37
C ALA A 64 -3.54 15.01 7.31
N ALA A 65 -2.26 14.68 7.49
CA ALA A 65 -1.21 14.99 6.52
C ALA A 65 -1.44 14.27 5.18
N ILE A 66 -1.77 12.97 5.21
CA ILE A 66 -2.09 12.17 4.02
C ILE A 66 -3.30 12.75 3.29
N LEU A 67 -4.34 13.14 4.04
CA LEU A 67 -5.57 13.71 3.49
C LEU A 67 -5.32 15.08 2.84
N ILE A 68 -4.54 15.96 3.48
CA ILE A 68 -4.13 17.25 2.89
C ILE A 68 -3.31 17.03 1.63
N PHE A 69 -2.32 16.14 1.66
CA PHE A 69 -1.52 15.79 0.49
C PHE A 69 -2.41 15.29 -0.66
N HIS A 70 -3.37 14.41 -0.38
CA HIS A 70 -4.31 13.91 -1.37
C HIS A 70 -5.18 15.03 -1.96
N PHE A 71 -5.70 15.94 -1.15
CA PHE A 71 -6.46 17.10 -1.65
C PHE A 71 -5.62 18.00 -2.56
N VAL A 72 -4.35 18.25 -2.20
CA VAL A 72 -3.43 19.04 -3.05
C VAL A 72 -3.24 18.34 -4.39
N VAL A 73 -2.98 17.03 -4.40
CA VAL A 73 -2.84 16.25 -5.64
C VAL A 73 -4.13 16.28 -6.47
N VAL A 74 -5.30 16.11 -5.85
CA VAL A 74 -6.59 16.18 -6.56
C VAL A 74 -6.80 17.56 -7.16
N ILE A 75 -6.54 18.64 -6.41
CA ILE A 75 -6.66 20.02 -6.92
C ILE A 75 -5.71 20.22 -8.10
N LEU A 76 -4.43 19.85 -7.97
CA LEU A 76 -3.45 19.98 -9.03
C LEU A 76 -3.84 19.14 -10.26
N SER A 77 -4.36 17.93 -10.08
CA SER A 77 -4.84 17.07 -11.16
C SER A 77 -6.10 17.61 -11.85
N ASN A 78 -6.94 18.38 -11.15
CA ASN A 78 -8.09 19.07 -11.75
C ASN A 78 -7.71 20.41 -12.40
N THR A 79 -6.50 20.92 -12.17
CA THR A 79 -6.01 22.08 -12.91
C THR A 79 -5.45 21.68 -14.26
N ASP A 80 -5.55 22.61 -15.19
CA ASP A 80 -4.97 22.54 -16.53
C ASP A 80 -3.44 22.32 -16.58
N LEU A 81 -2.75 22.38 -15.43
CA LEU A 81 -1.30 22.28 -15.33
C LEU A 81 -0.77 20.86 -15.57
N LEU A 82 -1.44 19.83 -15.04
CA LEU A 82 -0.93 18.45 -15.05
C LEU A 82 -1.51 17.58 -16.17
N GLY A 83 -2.52 18.07 -16.90
CA GLY A 83 -3.09 17.35 -18.05
C GLY A 83 -3.70 16.00 -17.68
N VAL A 84 -4.09 15.77 -16.44
CA VAL A 84 -4.72 14.52 -16.02
C VAL A 84 -6.23 14.62 -16.28
N ARG A 85 -6.79 13.64 -16.98
CA ARG A 85 -8.24 13.58 -17.20
C ARG A 85 -8.80 12.29 -16.65
N TRP A 86 -9.99 12.36 -16.07
CA TRP A 86 -10.76 11.16 -15.77
C TRP A 86 -11.23 10.54 -17.09
N LEU A 87 -10.94 9.25 -17.29
CA LEU A 87 -11.39 8.52 -18.48
C LEU A 87 -12.43 7.48 -18.07
N ASP A 88 -13.71 7.78 -18.36
CA ASP A 88 -14.83 6.93 -17.96
C ASP A 88 -14.72 5.50 -18.50
N SER A 89 -14.11 5.32 -19.66
CA SER A 89 -13.94 3.98 -20.25
C SER A 89 -12.97 3.08 -19.47
N LEU A 90 -12.05 3.68 -18.70
CA LEU A 90 -11.08 2.97 -17.87
C LEU A 90 -11.36 3.09 -16.38
N MET A 91 -12.31 3.95 -15.98
CA MET A 91 -12.57 4.31 -14.57
C MET A 91 -11.26 4.66 -13.85
N SER A 92 -10.36 5.34 -14.56
CA SER A 92 -9.03 5.70 -14.07
C SER A 92 -8.62 7.06 -14.62
N TRP A 93 -7.68 7.69 -13.93
CA TRP A 93 -7.06 8.94 -14.34
C TRP A 93 -5.99 8.63 -15.39
N MET A 94 -6.08 9.27 -16.55
CA MET A 94 -5.10 9.14 -17.62
C MET A 94 -4.41 10.48 -17.86
N ILE A 95 -3.09 10.44 -18.02
CA ILE A 95 -2.30 11.62 -18.40
C ILE A 95 -2.51 11.88 -19.89
N MET A 96 -2.99 13.07 -20.23
CA MET A 96 -3.13 13.50 -21.62
C MET A 96 -1.74 13.71 -22.24
N SER A 97 -1.39 12.90 -23.23
CA SER A 97 -0.14 13.05 -23.97
C SER A 97 -0.01 14.40 -24.70
N SER A 98 -1.12 15.12 -24.90
CA SER A 98 -1.13 16.45 -25.54
C SER A 98 -0.62 17.57 -24.63
N ARG A 99 -0.54 17.35 -23.30
CA ARG A 99 -0.22 18.41 -22.34
C ARG A 99 1.02 18.02 -21.52
N ASN A 100 2.18 18.40 -22.05
CA ASN A 100 3.51 18.27 -21.45
C ASN A 100 3.82 16.90 -20.79
N PRO A 101 3.78 15.79 -21.56
CA PRO A 101 4.05 14.44 -21.05
C PRO A 101 5.47 14.31 -20.45
N TYR A 102 6.40 15.16 -20.89
CA TYR A 102 7.77 15.20 -20.38
C TYR A 102 7.82 15.55 -18.89
N VAL A 103 7.00 16.47 -18.40
CA VAL A 103 7.01 16.85 -16.97
C VAL A 103 6.58 15.68 -16.10
N TYR A 104 5.54 14.95 -16.51
CA TYR A 104 5.09 13.78 -15.78
C TYR A 104 6.15 12.68 -15.78
N TRP A 105 6.75 12.40 -16.93
CA TRP A 105 7.82 11.41 -17.05
C TRP A 105 9.03 11.76 -16.18
N VAL A 106 9.50 13.01 -16.24
CA VAL A 106 10.61 13.50 -15.41
C VAL A 106 10.26 13.40 -13.93
N PHE A 107 9.05 13.78 -13.53
CA PHE A 107 8.62 13.72 -12.13
C PHE A 107 8.53 12.28 -11.62
N ASN A 108 7.95 11.37 -12.41
CA ASN A 108 7.84 9.96 -12.06
C ASN A 108 9.23 9.30 -11.93
N SER A 109 10.10 9.52 -12.92
CA SER A 109 11.48 9.03 -12.87
C SER A 109 12.24 9.61 -11.68
N LEU A 110 12.16 10.93 -11.45
CA LEU A 110 12.79 11.58 -10.29
C LEU A 110 12.31 10.99 -8.97
N CYS A 111 10.99 10.78 -8.79
CA CYS A 111 10.42 10.15 -7.61
C CYS A 111 10.97 8.72 -7.42
N ASN A 112 11.03 7.91 -8.48
CA ASN A 112 11.57 6.56 -8.43
C ASN A 112 13.05 6.55 -7.99
N TYR A 113 13.88 7.45 -8.55
CA TYR A 113 15.28 7.59 -8.15
C TYR A 113 15.42 8.07 -6.70
N VAL A 114 14.60 9.03 -6.27
CA VAL A 114 14.63 9.53 -4.89
C VAL A 114 14.27 8.43 -3.91
N VAL A 115 13.20 7.67 -4.16
CA VAL A 115 12.80 6.54 -3.30
C VAL A 115 13.91 5.50 -3.24
N ALA A 116 14.46 5.08 -4.38
CA ALA A 116 15.53 4.10 -4.43
C ALA A 116 16.81 4.58 -3.71
N LEU A 117 17.21 5.83 -3.92
CA LEU A 117 18.39 6.42 -3.30
C LEU A 117 18.22 6.57 -1.79
N VAL A 118 17.08 7.09 -1.34
CA VAL A 118 16.77 7.27 0.10
C VAL A 118 16.78 5.93 0.79
N ASN A 119 16.15 4.91 0.22
CA ASN A 119 16.14 3.57 0.79
C ASN A 119 17.55 2.99 0.81
N LEU A 120 18.26 2.96 -0.32
CA LEU A 120 19.63 2.44 -0.38
C LEU A 120 20.55 3.12 0.64
N ALA A 121 20.47 4.45 0.78
CA ALA A 121 21.23 5.21 1.75
C ALA A 121 20.84 4.87 3.19
N ALA A 122 19.53 4.89 3.51
CA ALA A 122 19.03 4.59 4.84
C ALA A 122 19.43 3.19 5.30
N TYR A 123 19.31 2.18 4.44
CA TYR A 123 19.70 0.81 4.77
C TYR A 123 21.20 0.60 4.83
N SER A 124 21.97 1.25 3.96
CA SER A 124 23.45 1.24 4.05
C SER A 124 23.91 1.83 5.38
N ILE A 125 23.31 2.94 5.82
CA ILE A 125 23.59 3.56 7.13
C ILE A 125 23.16 2.63 8.26
N LEU A 126 21.98 2.02 8.19
CA LEU A 126 21.48 1.09 9.21
C LEU A 126 22.45 -0.09 9.39
N ILE A 127 22.87 -0.72 8.29
CA ILE A 127 23.83 -1.84 8.30
C ILE A 127 25.18 -1.36 8.84
N ALA A 128 25.66 -0.19 8.40
CA ALA A 128 26.93 0.38 8.89
C ALA A 128 26.89 0.67 10.40
N LEU A 129 25.77 1.19 10.92
CA LEU A 129 25.57 1.42 12.36
C LEU A 129 25.53 0.10 13.14
N LEU A 130 24.82 -0.91 12.64
CA LEU A 130 24.78 -2.24 13.24
C LEU A 130 26.17 -2.89 13.28
N TRP A 131 26.93 -2.75 12.19
CA TRP A 131 28.31 -3.23 12.09
C TRP A 131 29.24 -2.51 13.07
N ARG A 132 29.22 -1.17 13.09
CA ARG A 132 30.06 -0.36 13.98
C ARG A 132 29.81 -0.65 15.45
N ARG A 133 28.55 -0.88 15.83
CA ARG A 133 28.17 -1.18 17.21
C ARG A 133 28.41 -2.65 17.60
N LYS A 134 28.95 -3.49 16.70
CA LYS A 134 29.12 -4.95 16.88
C LYS A 134 27.83 -5.64 17.34
N LEU A 135 26.67 -5.07 16.97
CA LEU A 135 25.35 -5.60 17.31
C LEU A 135 24.94 -6.78 16.41
N ILE A 136 25.76 -7.11 15.41
CA ILE A 136 25.59 -8.28 14.55
C ILE A 136 26.44 -9.39 15.14
N SER A 137 25.95 -10.03 16.19
CA SER A 137 26.51 -11.29 16.67
C SER A 137 25.79 -12.41 15.94
N PHE A 138 26.42 -12.96 14.89
CA PHE A 138 25.89 -14.08 14.11
C PHE A 138 25.64 -15.36 14.93
N THR A 139 25.95 -15.34 16.22
CA THR A 139 25.71 -16.43 17.16
C THR A 139 24.23 -16.56 17.55
N ARG A 140 23.41 -15.50 17.45
CA ARG A 140 22.02 -15.51 17.93
C ARG A 140 21.00 -15.52 16.79
N SER A 141 20.19 -16.58 16.73
CA SER A 141 19.16 -16.80 15.70
C SER A 141 18.07 -15.72 15.61
N ASN A 142 17.91 -14.86 16.61
CA ASN A 142 16.98 -13.73 16.56
C ASN A 142 17.57 -12.51 15.83
N GLU A 143 18.87 -12.27 15.92
CA GLU A 143 19.55 -11.15 15.27
C GLU A 143 19.60 -11.35 13.76
N ILE A 144 19.95 -12.57 13.34
CA ILE A 144 19.94 -12.99 11.92
C ILE A 144 18.58 -12.74 11.27
N LYS A 145 17.48 -12.98 11.99
CA LYS A 145 16.12 -12.78 11.45
C LYS A 145 15.81 -11.31 11.20
N MET A 146 16.23 -10.42 12.10
CA MET A 146 16.05 -8.98 11.91
C MET A 146 16.87 -8.46 10.73
N THR A 147 18.13 -8.90 10.61
CA THR A 147 18.98 -8.51 9.47
C THR A 147 18.47 -9.09 8.16
N LEU A 148 17.96 -10.34 8.16
CA LEU A 148 17.38 -10.98 6.98
C LEU A 148 16.10 -10.28 6.53
N GLN A 149 15.26 -9.84 7.47
CA GLN A 149 14.07 -9.06 7.17
C GLN A 149 14.42 -7.77 6.44
N VAL A 150 15.38 -7.00 6.96
CA VAL A 150 15.84 -5.75 6.34
C VAL A 150 16.45 -6.03 4.96
N LEU A 151 17.30 -7.05 4.84
CA LEU A 151 17.91 -7.42 3.57
C LEU A 151 16.87 -7.81 2.51
N CYS A 152 15.85 -8.58 2.91
CA CYS A 152 14.75 -8.98 2.04
C CYS A 152 13.99 -7.74 1.52
N MET A 153 13.67 -6.80 2.42
CA MET A 153 12.99 -5.56 2.07
C MET A 153 13.79 -4.72 1.06
N VAL A 154 15.08 -4.50 1.31
CA VAL A 154 15.98 -3.78 0.40
C VAL A 154 16.05 -4.45 -0.96
N THR A 155 16.21 -5.77 -0.97
CA THR A 155 16.34 -6.53 -2.22
C THR A 155 15.08 -6.39 -3.06
N CYS A 156 13.90 -6.51 -2.44
CA CYS A 156 12.64 -6.32 -3.13
C CYS A 156 12.48 -4.89 -3.66
N GLU A 157 12.79 -3.86 -2.87
CA GLU A 157 12.71 -2.46 -3.31
C GLU A 157 13.62 -2.18 -4.51
N VAL A 158 14.85 -2.70 -4.50
CA VAL A 158 15.77 -2.58 -5.64
C VAL A 158 15.22 -3.30 -6.87
N LEU A 159 14.61 -4.48 -6.70
CA LEU A 159 13.97 -5.20 -7.82
C LEU A 159 12.80 -4.43 -8.41
N PHE A 160 11.92 -3.85 -7.58
CA PHE A 160 10.82 -3.00 -8.06
C PHE A 160 11.32 -1.73 -8.73
N PHE A 161 12.35 -1.09 -8.19
CA PHE A 161 12.99 0.06 -8.83
C PHE A 161 13.52 -0.29 -10.22
N ILE A 162 14.27 -1.40 -10.35
CA ILE A 162 14.76 -1.87 -11.66
C ILE A 162 13.60 -2.17 -12.60
N PHE A 163 12.54 -2.81 -12.09
CA PHE A 163 11.35 -3.13 -12.86
C PHE A 163 10.62 -1.86 -13.36
N TRP A 164 10.46 -0.83 -12.53
CA TRP A 164 9.79 0.41 -12.94
C TRP A 164 10.63 1.27 -13.86
N GLU A 165 11.94 1.40 -13.61
CA GLU A 165 12.82 2.25 -14.41
C GLU A 165 13.18 1.62 -15.76
N PHE A 166 13.36 0.29 -15.82
CA PHE A 166 13.85 -0.39 -17.02
C PHE A 166 12.88 -1.41 -17.62
N GLY A 167 11.89 -1.87 -16.85
CA GLY A 167 11.05 -3.02 -17.21
C GLY A 167 9.71 -2.68 -17.88
N LEU A 168 9.25 -1.43 -17.81
CA LEU A 168 8.00 -0.99 -18.44
C LEU A 168 8.27 -0.38 -19.83
N PRO A 169 8.12 -1.14 -20.93
CA PRO A 169 8.16 -0.56 -22.27
C PRO A 169 6.99 0.42 -22.45
N GLU A 170 7.26 1.60 -23.01
CA GLU A 170 6.31 2.73 -23.26
C GLU A 170 5.13 2.41 -24.21
N LYS A 171 4.71 1.15 -24.32
CA LYS A 171 3.63 0.75 -25.23
C LYS A 171 2.29 1.06 -24.56
N PHE A 172 1.53 1.97 -25.13
CA PHE A 172 0.14 2.21 -24.74
C PHE A 172 -0.68 0.92 -24.86
N GLY A 173 -0.97 0.28 -23.73
CA GLY A 173 -1.66 -1.01 -23.69
C GLY A 173 -2.41 -1.20 -22.37
N ALA A 174 -3.60 -1.78 -22.46
CA ALA A 174 -4.48 -2.09 -21.33
C ALA A 174 -3.75 -2.90 -20.26
N TRP A 175 -3.00 -3.90 -20.71
CA TRP A 175 -2.20 -4.75 -19.86
C TRP A 175 -1.07 -4.01 -19.15
N ASN A 176 -0.46 -3.01 -19.79
CA ASN A 176 0.62 -2.25 -19.16
C ASN A 176 0.09 -1.41 -18.00
N LEU A 177 -1.09 -0.80 -18.16
CA LEU A 177 -1.77 -0.09 -17.06
C LEU A 177 -2.09 -1.05 -15.90
N VAL A 178 -2.62 -2.24 -16.20
CA VAL A 178 -2.92 -3.23 -15.16
C VAL A 178 -1.66 -3.70 -14.44
N ILE A 179 -0.57 -3.92 -15.18
CA ILE A 179 0.74 -4.31 -14.61
C ILE A 179 1.29 -3.19 -13.73
N GLU A 180 1.25 -1.94 -14.19
CA GLU A 180 1.70 -0.77 -13.44
C GLU A 180 0.94 -0.63 -12.10
N GLU A 181 -0.39 -0.63 -12.14
CA GLU A 181 -1.23 -0.57 -10.93
C GLU A 181 -1.01 -1.77 -10.01
N THR A 182 -0.91 -2.99 -10.58
CA THR A 182 -0.67 -4.22 -9.79
C THR A 182 0.69 -4.18 -9.12
N THR A 183 1.73 -3.72 -9.82
CA THR A 183 3.09 -3.65 -9.27
C THR A 183 3.21 -2.56 -8.21
N ASN A 184 2.49 -1.44 -8.35
CA ASN A 184 2.33 -0.42 -7.30
C ASN A 184 1.72 -1.00 -6.02
N LEU A 185 0.62 -1.74 -6.13
CA LEU A 185 0.00 -2.40 -4.97
C LEU A 185 0.91 -3.46 -4.35
N LEU A 186 1.56 -4.29 -5.19
CA LEU A 186 2.48 -5.33 -4.74
C LEU A 186 3.68 -4.73 -4.00
N PHE A 187 4.19 -3.58 -4.45
CA PHE A 187 5.28 -2.88 -3.80
C PHE A 187 4.92 -2.55 -2.34
N PHE A 188 3.75 -1.96 -2.09
CA PHE A 188 3.30 -1.66 -0.72
C PHE A 188 3.15 -2.91 0.13
N ASP A 189 2.60 -3.99 -0.42
CA ASP A 189 2.44 -5.24 0.31
C ASP A 189 3.80 -5.86 0.66
N VAL A 190 4.75 -5.85 -0.27
CA VAL A 190 6.11 -6.37 -0.08
C VAL A 190 6.90 -5.53 0.92
N LEU A 191 6.61 -4.24 1.11
CA LEU A 191 7.19 -3.45 2.19
C LEU A 191 6.73 -3.93 3.56
N VAL A 192 5.47 -4.33 3.71
CA VAL A 192 4.88 -4.71 5.01
C VAL A 192 5.11 -6.20 5.33
N LEU A 193 5.13 -7.06 4.32
CA LEU A 193 5.13 -8.52 4.46
C LEU A 193 6.35 -9.06 5.24
N PRO A 194 7.60 -8.59 5.02
CA PRO A 194 8.74 -8.98 5.84
C PRO A 194 8.54 -8.65 7.33
N TYR A 195 7.95 -7.50 7.65
CA TYR A 195 7.65 -7.16 9.05
C TYR A 195 6.65 -8.12 9.68
N LEU A 196 5.65 -8.54 8.92
CA LEU A 196 4.63 -9.48 9.40
C LEU A 196 5.22 -10.89 9.59
N ILE A 197 6.02 -11.37 8.64
CA ILE A 197 6.59 -12.72 8.68
C ILE A 197 7.62 -12.86 9.80
N PHE A 198 8.51 -11.89 9.97
CA PHE A 198 9.66 -12.03 10.87
C PHE A 198 9.39 -11.58 12.31
N ASN A 199 8.33 -10.82 12.58
CA ASN A 199 8.00 -10.36 13.94
C ASN A 199 7.26 -11.43 14.77
N LYS A 200 8.02 -12.16 15.60
CA LYS A 200 7.50 -13.21 16.49
C LYS A 200 6.40 -12.74 17.45
N ARG A 201 6.43 -11.47 17.86
CA ARG A 201 5.45 -10.93 18.81
C ARG A 201 4.06 -10.88 18.18
N ILE A 202 3.98 -10.43 16.93
CA ILE A 202 2.73 -10.41 16.15
C ILE A 202 2.20 -11.84 15.98
N HIS A 203 3.06 -12.80 15.65
CA HIS A 203 2.65 -14.21 15.57
C HIS A 203 2.11 -14.77 16.89
N GLN A 204 2.68 -14.35 18.02
CA GLN A 204 2.20 -14.75 19.35
C GLN A 204 0.84 -14.13 19.67
N GLU A 205 0.64 -12.85 19.36
CA GLU A 205 -0.63 -12.14 19.56
C GLU A 205 -1.73 -12.70 18.64
N ILE A 206 -1.45 -12.92 17.35
CA ILE A 206 -2.38 -13.57 16.42
C ILE A 206 -2.74 -14.97 16.90
N ARG A 207 -1.75 -15.77 17.34
CA ARG A 207 -1.99 -17.11 17.86
C ARG A 207 -2.82 -17.08 19.16
N ALA A 208 -2.63 -16.07 20.00
CA ALA A 208 -3.44 -15.89 21.20
C ALA A 208 -4.89 -15.57 20.84
N ILE A 209 -5.13 -14.58 19.97
CA ILE A 209 -6.46 -14.19 19.49
C ILE A 209 -7.16 -15.37 18.81
N GLY A 210 -6.46 -16.08 17.92
CA GLY A 210 -6.99 -17.28 17.25
C GLY A 210 -7.39 -18.38 18.22
N LYS A 211 -6.61 -18.61 19.29
CA LYS A 211 -6.97 -19.55 20.35
C LYS A 211 -8.20 -19.11 21.14
N TYR A 212 -8.32 -17.81 21.46
CA TYR A 212 -9.51 -17.28 22.15
C TYR A 212 -10.76 -17.40 21.27
N SER A 213 -10.68 -17.00 20.00
CA SER A 213 -11.79 -17.07 19.03
C SER A 213 -12.22 -18.51 18.73
N LEU A 214 -11.25 -19.43 18.58
CA LEU A 214 -11.56 -20.84 18.35
C LEU A 214 -12.16 -21.49 19.60
N ARG A 215 -11.70 -21.11 20.79
CA ARG A 215 -12.24 -21.62 22.06
C ARG A 215 -13.64 -21.06 22.35
N SER A 216 -13.96 -19.83 21.96
CA SER A 216 -15.32 -19.28 22.07
C SER A 216 -16.29 -19.93 21.08
N LEU A 217 -15.82 -20.34 19.90
CA LEU A 217 -16.62 -21.10 18.93
C LEU A 217 -16.82 -22.56 19.35
N LEU A 218 -15.80 -23.17 19.95
CA LEU A 218 -15.83 -24.58 20.39
C LEU A 218 -16.40 -24.78 21.79
N SER A 219 -16.63 -23.73 22.59
CA SER A 219 -17.40 -23.89 23.82
C SER A 219 -18.86 -24.04 23.43
N PRO A 220 -19.46 -25.24 23.52
CA PRO A 220 -20.89 -25.34 23.40
C PRO A 220 -21.45 -24.48 24.52
N GLN A 221 -22.47 -23.68 24.26
CA GLN A 221 -23.33 -23.17 25.31
C GLN A 221 -23.93 -24.39 26.06
N SER A 222 -23.16 -24.98 26.97
CA SER A 222 -23.71 -25.67 28.10
C SER A 222 -24.23 -24.56 28.99
N SER A 223 -25.45 -24.13 28.66
CA SER A 223 -26.37 -23.44 29.54
C SER A 223 -26.57 -24.31 30.77
N LYS A 224 -25.55 -24.36 31.63
CA LYS A 224 -25.73 -24.84 32.99
C LYS A 224 -26.34 -23.67 33.74
N ILE A 225 -27.67 -23.66 33.69
CA ILE A 225 -28.52 -23.26 34.81
C ILE A 225 -27.88 -23.88 36.05
N ARG A 226 -26.99 -23.15 36.73
CA ARG A 226 -26.50 -23.49 38.05
C ARG A 226 -26.77 -22.25 38.88
N GLY A 227 -27.72 -22.43 39.79
CA GLY A 227 -28.36 -21.37 40.54
C GLY A 227 -27.37 -20.50 41.30
N LYS A 228 -27.88 -19.32 41.64
CA LYS A 228 -27.50 -18.51 42.80
C LYS A 228 -26.87 -19.38 43.89
N HIS A 229 -25.54 -19.38 43.98
CA HIS A 229 -24.88 -19.53 45.25
C HIS A 229 -23.94 -18.36 45.42
N ASN A 230 -24.36 -17.48 46.31
CA ASN A 230 -23.59 -16.39 46.88
C ASN A 230 -22.42 -16.97 47.69
N PRO A 231 -21.19 -16.51 47.47
CA PRO A 231 -20.25 -16.38 48.56
C PRO A 231 -19.85 -14.90 48.67
N LYS A 232 -20.38 -14.27 49.73
CA LYS A 232 -19.76 -13.11 50.36
C LYS A 232 -18.33 -13.51 50.73
N GLY A 233 -17.36 -13.15 49.89
CA GLY A 233 -15.96 -13.55 50.04
C GLY A 233 -15.03 -12.37 49.83
N CYS A 234 -15.01 -11.48 50.81
CA CYS A 234 -13.93 -10.57 51.22
C CYS A 234 -12.73 -10.43 50.26
N TRP A 235 -12.76 -9.42 49.38
CA TRP A 235 -11.56 -8.93 48.69
C TRP A 235 -10.80 -7.97 49.61
N ARG A 236 -9.88 -8.53 50.39
CA ARG A 236 -8.91 -7.78 51.19
C ARG A 236 -7.83 -7.24 50.26
N TRP A 237 -7.95 -5.97 49.88
CA TRP A 237 -6.90 -5.22 49.18
C TRP A 237 -5.64 -5.13 50.05
N LYS A 238 -4.59 -5.89 49.71
CA LYS A 238 -3.23 -5.61 50.18
C LYS A 238 -2.57 -4.65 49.18
N LYS A 239 -2.55 -3.37 49.52
CA LYS A 239 -1.58 -2.40 49.00
C LYS A 239 -0.17 -2.93 49.32
N SER A 240 0.65 -3.16 48.31
CA SER A 240 2.10 -3.21 48.49
C SER A 240 2.70 -1.98 47.82
N VAL A 241 3.11 -1.05 48.68
CA VAL A 241 3.97 0.09 48.41
C VAL A 241 5.41 -0.37 48.72
N SER A 242 6.34 -0.15 47.81
CA SER A 242 7.79 -0.04 47.99
C SER A 242 8.31 0.45 46.64
N ILE A 243 8.71 1.72 46.44
CA ILE A 243 9.87 2.44 47.03
C ILE A 243 11.08 1.52 47.08
N ILE A 244 11.95 1.59 46.06
CA ILE A 244 13.22 2.33 46.04
C ILE A 244 13.52 2.65 44.58
#